data_AF-A0A960KAZ7-F1
#
_entry.id   AF-A0A960KAZ7-F1
#
_cell.length_a   1.000
_cell.length_b   1.000
_cell.length_c   1.000
_cell.angle_alpha   90.00
_cell.angle_beta   90.00
_cell.angle_gamma   90.00
#
_symmetry.space_group_name_H-M   'P 1'
#
loop_
_entity.id
_entity.type
_entity.pdbx_description
1 polymer ?
#
loop_
_entity_poly.entity_id
_entity_poly.type
_entity_poly.pdbx_seq_one_letter_code
_entity_poly.pdbx_strand_id
1 'polypeptide(L)'
;AVEEKSVIDYNAGNPDGVLEPGEVPRKPKVPLVAIYPKEGTLYSDSPLYVLDADWVTADERAGAEAFIDYVQRPAAQRKVLDYGFRPANPDVAVTDPVAKANG
;
A
#
# COMPACT_ATOMS: atom_id res chain seq x y z
N ALA A 1 -7.63 12.52 -6.76
CA ALA A 1 -7.95 11.12 -7.06
C ALA A 1 -8.22 10.41 -5.72
N VAL A 2 -9.02 9.34 -5.71
CA VAL A 2 -9.26 8.53 -4.50
C VAL A 2 -8.45 7.26 -4.63
N GLU A 3 -7.69 6.90 -3.59
CA GLU A 3 -6.88 5.68 -3.57
C GLU A 3 -7.69 4.49 -3.04
N GLU A 4 -7.27 3.27 -3.38
CA GLU A 4 -7.89 2.03 -2.87
C GLU A 4 -7.93 2.01 -1.35
N LYS A 5 -6.87 2.49 -0.69
CA LYS A 5 -6.79 2.57 0.77
C LYS A 5 -7.96 3.32 1.39
N SER A 6 -8.45 4.39 0.75
CA SER A 6 -9.61 5.14 1.24
C SER A 6 -10.90 4.29 1.29
N VAL A 7 -11.06 3.33 0.38
CA VAL A 7 -12.17 2.37 0.39
C VAL A 7 -12.06 1.42 1.59
N ILE A 8 -10.84 0.96 1.89
CA ILE A 8 -10.54 0.09 3.03
C ILE A 8 -10.85 0.80 4.34
N ASP A 9 -10.34 2.01 4.48
CA ASP A 9 -10.47 2.87 5.65
C ASP A 9 -11.95 3.22 5.91
N TYR A 10 -12.70 3.57 4.86
CA TYR A 10 -14.15 3.74 4.93
C TYR A 10 -14.88 2.48 5.42
N ASN A 11 -14.55 1.31 4.85
CA ASN A 11 -15.17 0.03 5.23
C ASN A 11 -14.82 -0.42 6.64
N ALA A 12 -13.67 0.02 7.17
CA ALA A 12 -13.28 -0.17 8.55
C ALA A 12 -14.04 0.76 9.52
N GLY A 13 -14.74 1.76 9.00
CA GLY A 13 -15.43 2.78 9.80
C GLY A 13 -14.51 3.89 10.28
N ASN A 14 -13.39 4.10 9.57
CA ASN A 14 -12.36 5.10 9.87
C ASN A 14 -11.95 5.84 8.56
N PRO A 15 -12.84 6.64 7.96
CA PRO A 15 -12.70 7.10 6.58
C PRO A 15 -11.53 8.08 6.31
N ASP A 16 -11.00 8.74 7.34
CA ASP A 16 -9.81 9.58 7.26
C ASP A 16 -8.51 8.83 7.64
N GLY A 17 -8.63 7.56 8.04
CA GLY A 17 -7.51 6.69 8.35
C GLY A 17 -6.83 6.97 9.69
N VAL A 18 -7.36 7.89 10.50
CA VAL A 18 -6.76 8.33 11.78
C VAL A 18 -7.80 8.22 12.89
N LEU A 19 -7.58 7.33 13.85
CA LEU A 19 -8.46 7.23 15.01
C LEU A 19 -8.00 8.17 16.13
N GLU A 20 -8.86 9.09 16.52
CA GLU A 20 -8.60 9.98 17.64
C GLU A 20 -8.78 9.25 18.99
N PRO A 21 -8.12 9.70 20.07
CA PRO A 21 -8.29 9.10 21.39
C PRO A 21 -9.77 9.08 21.84
N GLY A 22 -10.30 7.89 22.09
CA GLY A 22 -11.70 7.68 22.49
C GLY A 22 -12.68 7.51 21.33
N GLU A 23 -12.22 7.64 20.08
CA GLU A 23 -13.00 7.31 18.90
C GLU A 23 -13.17 5.79 18.75
N VAL A 24 -14.38 5.36 18.43
CA VAL A 24 -14.71 3.96 18.16
C VAL A 24 -15.14 3.85 16.70
N PRO A 25 -14.38 3.14 15.85
CA PRO A 25 -14.73 2.96 14.44
C PRO A 25 -16.12 2.36 14.30
N ARG A 26 -16.94 2.95 13.41
CA ARG A 26 -18.28 2.43 13.10
C ARG A 26 -18.37 2.10 11.63
N LYS A 27 -18.44 0.81 11.33
CA LYS A 27 -18.58 0.33 9.96
C LYS A 27 -19.84 0.92 9.28
N PRO A 28 -19.73 1.29 8.00
CA PRO A 28 -20.85 1.82 7.24
C PRO A 28 -21.91 0.71 7.02
N LYS A 29 -23.17 1.11 6.79
CA LYS A 29 -24.23 0.15 6.44
C LYS A 29 -24.01 -0.48 5.07
N VAL A 30 -23.41 0.28 4.15
CA VAL A 30 -23.13 -0.13 2.78
C VAL A 30 -21.61 -0.08 2.60
N PRO A 31 -20.93 -1.23 2.43
CA PRO A 31 -19.51 -1.23 2.13
C PRO A 31 -19.26 -0.79 0.67
N LEU A 32 -18.09 -0.22 0.44
CA LEU A 32 -17.62 0.18 -0.88
C LEU A 32 -16.66 -0.86 -1.46
N VAL A 33 -16.56 -0.89 -2.78
CA VAL A 33 -15.54 -1.65 -3.51
C VAL A 33 -14.85 -0.72 -4.51
N ALA A 34 -13.56 -0.90 -4.72
CA ALA A 34 -12.83 -0.21 -5.77
C ALA A 34 -13.13 -0.88 -7.12
N ILE A 35 -13.50 -0.09 -8.14
CA ILE A 35 -13.73 -0.56 -9.52
C ILE A 35 -12.65 0.03 -10.42
N TYR A 36 -11.99 -0.81 -11.22
CA TYR A 36 -10.93 -0.38 -12.15
C TYR A 36 -11.47 -0.33 -13.58
N PRO A 37 -11.55 0.86 -14.21
CA PRO A 37 -12.04 0.99 -15.59
C PRO A 37 -11.13 0.27 -16.58
N LYS A 38 -11.72 -0.32 -17.62
CA LYS A 38 -10.98 -1.03 -18.68
C LYS A 38 -10.10 -0.08 -19.50
N GLU A 39 -10.50 1.18 -19.54
CA GLU A 39 -9.80 2.28 -20.21
C GLU A 39 -8.51 2.69 -19.47
N GLY A 40 -8.34 2.21 -18.24
CA GLY A 40 -7.15 2.44 -17.42
C GLY A 40 -7.47 3.05 -16.05
N THR A 41 -6.52 2.88 -15.13
CA THR A 41 -6.49 3.54 -13.84
C THR A 41 -5.13 4.21 -13.65
N LEU A 42 -5.06 5.22 -12.78
CA LEU A 42 -3.79 5.80 -12.36
C LEU A 42 -3.19 4.96 -11.23
N TYR A 43 -1.87 4.83 -11.23
CA TYR A 43 -1.12 4.28 -10.10
C TYR A 43 -0.69 5.44 -9.19
N SER A 44 -0.94 5.28 -7.90
CA SER A 44 -0.27 6.04 -6.84
C SER A 44 0.68 5.06 -6.17
N ASP A 45 1.98 5.24 -6.37
CA ASP A 45 3.01 4.34 -5.87
C ASP A 45 3.91 5.03 -4.82
N SER A 46 4.82 4.26 -4.24
CA SER A 46 5.79 4.73 -3.25
C SER A 46 7.17 4.20 -3.64
N PRO A 47 7.78 4.77 -4.68
CA PRO A 47 9.01 4.23 -5.22
C PRO A 47 10.19 4.52 -4.28
N LEU A 48 11.12 3.57 -4.23
CA LEU A 48 12.38 3.69 -3.50
C LEU A 48 13.52 3.53 -4.50
N TYR A 49 14.40 4.52 -4.54
CA TYR A 49 15.57 4.54 -5.43
C TYR A 49 16.82 4.90 -4.63
N VAL A 50 17.93 4.26 -4.99
CA VAL A 50 19.25 4.72 -4.58
C VAL A 50 19.69 5.80 -5.54
N LEU A 51 19.99 7.00 -5.03
CA LEU A 51 20.41 8.12 -5.85
C LEU A 51 21.87 7.95 -6.27
N ASP A 52 22.16 8.27 -7.53
CA ASP A 52 23.53 8.38 -8.03
C ASP A 52 23.97 9.83 -7.92
N ALA A 53 24.63 10.16 -6.81
CA ALA A 53 25.00 11.53 -6.46
C ALA A 53 26.29 11.55 -5.64
N ASP A 54 27.11 12.58 -5.83
CA ASP A 54 28.43 12.73 -5.18
C ASP A 54 28.37 12.79 -3.65
N TRP A 55 27.21 13.15 -3.08
CA TRP A 55 26.97 13.23 -1.64
C TRP A 55 26.50 11.90 -1.02
N VAL A 56 26.28 10.86 -1.82
CA VAL A 56 25.89 9.53 -1.34
C VAL A 56 27.15 8.70 -1.12
N THR A 57 27.41 8.34 0.13
CA THR A 57 28.56 7.52 0.51
C THR A 57 28.37 6.04 0.14
N ALA A 58 29.47 5.28 0.11
CA ALA A 58 29.42 3.85 -0.14
C ALA A 58 28.58 3.09 0.91
N ASP A 59 28.67 3.50 2.18
CA ASP A 59 27.92 2.86 3.27
C ASP A 59 26.42 3.16 3.19
N GLU A 60 26.03 4.39 2.84
CA GLU A 60 24.62 4.75 2.62
C GLU A 60 24.02 3.99 1.44
N ARG A 61 24.77 3.86 0.34
CA ARG A 61 24.39 3.03 -0.81
C ARG A 61 24.17 1.58 -0.40
N ALA A 62 25.14 0.98 0.30
CA ALA A 62 25.04 -0.40 0.77
C ALA A 62 23.85 -0.60 1.74
N GLY A 63 23.59 0.35 2.63
CA GLY A 63 22.44 0.34 3.53
C GLY A 63 21.11 0.42 2.79
N ALA A 64 21.00 1.29 1.78
CA ALA A 64 19.81 1.43 0.97
C ALA A 64 19.54 0.17 0.14
N GLU A 65 20.56 -0.44 -0.45
CA GLU A 65 20.46 -1.72 -1.18
C GLU A 65 19.99 -2.85 -0.25
N ALA A 66 20.58 -2.98 0.94
CA ALA A 66 20.15 -3.96 1.93
C ALA A 66 18.69 -3.75 2.38
N PHE A 67 18.24 -2.49 2.47
CA PHE A 67 16.86 -2.17 2.79
C PHE A 67 15.91 -2.52 1.64
N ILE A 68 16.26 -2.20 0.39
CA ILE A 68 15.50 -2.60 -0.82
C ILE A 68 15.30 -4.11 -0.83
N ASP A 69 16.37 -4.87 -0.64
CA ASP A 69 16.33 -6.33 -0.56
C ASP A 69 15.41 -6.83 0.55
N TYR A 70 15.45 -6.20 1.72
CA TYR A 70 14.59 -6.55 2.85
C TYR A 70 13.10 -6.28 2.56
N VAL A 71 12.76 -5.08 2.09
CA VAL A 71 11.35 -4.70 1.89
C VAL A 71 10.70 -5.50 0.78
N GLN A 72 11.46 -6.00 -0.20
CA GLN A 72 10.95 -6.87 -1.25
C GLN A 72 10.67 -8.30 -0.79
N ARG A 73 11.15 -8.74 0.39
CA ARG A 73 10.93 -10.11 0.87
C ARG A 73 9.42 -10.37 1.08
N PRO A 74 8.94 -11.61 0.84
CA PRO A 74 7.52 -11.95 0.99
C PRO A 74 6.95 -11.59 2.37
N ALA A 75 7.74 -11.70 3.44
CA ALA A 75 7.30 -11.34 4.79
C ALA A 75 7.05 -9.83 4.97
N ALA A 76 7.88 -8.98 4.37
CA ALA A 76 7.68 -7.54 4.41
C ALA A 76 6.49 -7.13 3.51
N GLN A 77 6.38 -7.74 2.33
CA GLN A 77 5.30 -7.47 1.38
C GLN A 77 3.92 -7.94 1.87
N ARG A 78 3.85 -8.98 2.71
CA ARG A 78 2.61 -9.31 3.43
C ARG A 78 2.16 -8.20 4.39
N LYS A 79 3.10 -7.54 5.07
CA LYS A 79 2.75 -6.39 5.93
C LYS A 79 2.21 -5.23 5.09
N VAL A 80 2.78 -4.97 3.90
CA VAL A 80 2.27 -3.95 2.96
C VAL A 80 0.78 -4.19 2.66
N LEU A 81 0.41 -5.46 2.46
CA LEU A 81 -1.00 -5.85 2.27
C LEU A 81 -1.86 -5.63 3.52
N ASP A 82 -1.35 -5.95 4.71
CA ASP A 82 -2.05 -5.69 5.98
C ASP A 82 -2.37 -4.20 6.18
N TYR A 83 -1.54 -3.31 5.64
CA TYR A 83 -1.75 -1.85 5.63
C TYR A 83 -2.62 -1.35 4.48
N GLY A 84 -3.12 -2.23 3.62
CA GLY A 84 -4.06 -1.89 2.53
C GLY A 84 -3.40 -1.47 1.22
N PHE A 85 -2.12 -1.79 1.02
CA PHE A 85 -1.38 -1.48 -0.21
C PHE A 85 -1.14 -2.72 -1.06
N ARG A 86 -0.98 -2.52 -2.38
CA ARG A 86 -0.59 -3.60 -3.29
C ARG A 86 0.87 -4.01 -3.03
N PRO A 87 1.16 -5.30 -2.81
CA PRO A 87 2.53 -5.78 -2.76
C PRO A 87 3.18 -5.63 -4.14
N ALA A 88 4.45 -5.21 -4.15
CA ALA A 88 5.28 -5.16 -5.34
C ALA A 88 5.92 -6.51 -5.67
N ASN A 89 6.03 -7.43 -4.70
CA ASN A 89 6.56 -8.77 -4.94
C ASN A 89 5.44 -9.70 -5.47
N PRO A 90 5.59 -10.27 -6.68
CA PRO A 90 4.58 -11.13 -7.30
C PRO A 90 4.36 -12.47 -6.57
N ASP A 91 5.30 -12.91 -5.72
CA ASP A 91 5.14 -14.11 -4.90
C ASP A 91 4.14 -13.91 -3.75
N VAL A 92 3.73 -12.67 -3.48
CA VAL A 92 2.68 -12.35 -2.52
C VAL A 92 1.38 -12.07 -3.27
N ALA A 93 0.47 -13.04 -3.22
CA ALA A 93 -0.85 -12.90 -3.81
C ALA A 93 -1.62 -11.72 -3.18
N VAL A 94 -2.26 -10.92 -4.03
CA VAL A 94 -3.23 -9.92 -3.59
C VAL A 94 -4.48 -10.60 -3.04
N THR A 95 -5.04 -10.06 -1.96
CA THR A 95 -6.27 -10.56 -1.34
C THR A 95 -7.25 -9.41 -1.12
N ASP A 96 -8.50 -9.73 -0.75
CA ASP A 96 -9.46 -8.71 -0.34
C ASP A 96 -8.87 -7.80 0.74
N PRO A 97 -9.16 -6.48 0.68
CA PRO A 97 -10.00 -5.77 -0.29
C PRO A 97 -9.28 -5.34 -1.59
N VAL A 98 -7.99 -5.63 -1.73
CA VAL A 98 -7.17 -5.36 -2.93
C VAL A 98 -7.36 -6.52 -3.92
N ALA A 99 -8.53 -6.58 -4.53
CA ALA A 99 -8.95 -7.73 -5.33
C ALA A 99 -8.90 -7.46 -6.84
N LYS A 100 -8.30 -8.38 -7.60
CA LYS A 100 -8.34 -8.40 -9.08
C LYS A 100 -9.76 -8.65 -9.64
N ALA A 101 -10.68 -9.12 -8.81
CA ALA A 101 -12.05 -9.42 -9.24
C ALA A 101 -12.85 -8.16 -9.64
N ASN A 102 -12.41 -6.97 -9.24
CA ASN A 102 -13.16 -5.72 -9.43
C ASN A 102 -12.74 -4.92 -10.68
N GLY A 103 -12.01 -5.54 -11.60
CA GLY A 103 -11.41 -4.91 -12.79
C GLY A 103 -9.88 -4.94 -12.73
#